data_AF-A0A832T6K4-F1
#
_entry.id   AF-A0A832T6K4-F1
#
_cell.length_a   1.000
_cell.length_b   1.000
_cell.length_c   1.000
_cell.angle_alpha   90.00
_cell.angle_beta   90.00
_cell.angle_gamma   90.00
#
_symmetry.space_group_name_H-M   'P 1'
#
loop_
_entity.id
_entity.type
_entity.pdbx_description
1 polymer ?
#
loop_
_entity_poly.entity_id
_entity_poly.type
_entity_poly.pdbx_seq_one_letter_code
_entity_poly.pdbx_strand_id
1 'polypeptide(L)' 'MKVVVDANVIISAFKRDSVTRKILLFPFINFYSPAYLLDELEEHKGEIMKKLRSMKKNLRSF' A
#
# COMPACT_ATOMS: atom_id res chain seq x y z
N MET A 1 11.50 17.11 3.22
CA MET A 1 12.32 15.89 3.44
C MET A 1 12.05 14.90 2.31
N LYS A 2 13.05 14.13 1.86
CA LYS A 2 12.86 13.09 0.83
C LYS A 2 12.87 11.72 1.51
N VAL A 3 11.86 10.89 1.25
CA VAL A 3 11.71 9.57 1.89
C VAL A 3 11.57 8.52 0.81
N VAL A 4 12.40 7.48 0.89
CA VAL A 4 12.24 6.28 0.06
C VAL A 4 11.31 5.31 0.78
N VAL A 5 10.32 4.81 0.07
CA VAL A 5 9.26 3.96 0.59
C VAL A 5 9.43 2.55 0.03
N ASP A 6 9.36 1.57 0.92
CA ASP A 6 9.39 0.16 0.57
C ASP A 6 8.08 -0.29 -0.11
N ALA A 7 8.16 -1.31 -0.97
CA ALA A 7 7.01 -1.90 -1.64
C ALA A 7 5.90 -2.32 -0.67
N ASN A 8 6.27 -2.90 0.48
CA ASN A 8 5.31 -3.36 1.49
C ASN A 8 4.50 -2.20 2.10
N VAL A 9 5.11 -1.03 2.24
CA VAL A 9 4.44 0.17 2.75
C VAL A 9 3.38 0.63 1.75
N ILE A 10 3.69 0.61 0.46
CA ILE A 10 2.74 0.95 -0.61
C ILE A 10 1.62 -0.08 -0.68
N ILE A 11 1.94 -1.38 -0.58
CA ILE A 11 0.93 -2.45 -0.52
C ILE A 11 -0.01 -2.25 0.68
N SER A 12 0.54 -1.92 1.85
CA SER A 12 -0.26 -1.66 3.06
C SER A 12 -1.18 -0.44 2.91
N ALA A 13 -0.78 0.56 2.11
CA ALA A 13 -1.56 1.76 1.87
C ALA A 13 -2.81 1.52 1.02
N PHE A 14 -2.89 0.41 0.26
CA PHE A 14 -4.12 0.01 -0.44
C PHE A 14 -5.26 -0.37 0.52
N LYS A 15 -4.96 -0.64 1.80
CA LYS A 15 -6.01 -0.82 2.81
C LYS A 15 -6.77 0.49 3.02
N ARG A 16 -8.10 0.44 2.84
CA ARG A 16 -9.01 1.56 3.07
C ARG A 16 -8.81 2.09 4.51
N ASP A 17 -8.72 3.41 4.64
CA ASP A 17 -8.52 4.14 5.91
C ASP A 17 -7.25 3.82 6.70
N SER A 18 -6.23 3.24 6.06
CA SER A 18 -4.93 3.03 6.72
C SER A 18 -4.26 4.35 7.10
N VAL A 19 -3.63 4.37 8.28
CA VAL A 19 -2.74 5.47 8.72
C VAL A 19 -1.62 5.66 7.69
N THR A 20 -1.10 4.57 7.13
CA THR A 20 -0.07 4.59 6.07
C THR A 20 -0.51 5.38 4.85
N ARG A 21 -1.75 5.21 4.36
CA ARG A 21 -2.27 5.98 3.23
C ARG A 21 -2.35 7.48 3.55
N LYS A 22 -2.73 7.85 4.77
CA LYS A 22 -2.77 9.26 5.20
C LYS A 22 -1.36 9.86 5.22
N ILE A 23 -0.37 9.09 5.67
CA ILE A 23 1.04 9.51 5.68
C ILE A 23 1.57 9.69 4.26
N LEU A 24 1.33 8.72 3.36
CA LEU A 24 1.81 8.79 1.97
C LEU A 24 1.18 9.93 1.15
N LEU A 25 0.01 10.41 1.55
CA LEU A 25 -0.67 11.55 0.93
C LEU A 25 -0.35 12.89 1.61
N PHE A 26 0.60 12.92 2.55
CA PHE A 26 0.94 14.14 3.27
C PHE A 26 1.72 15.10 2.37
N PRO A 27 1.22 16.33 2.14
CA PRO A 27 1.71 17.21 1.06
C PRO A 27 3.11 17.78 1.29
N PHE A 28 3.64 17.72 2.52
CA PHE A 28 4.95 18.30 2.87
C PHE A 28 6.10 17.30 2.78
N ILE A 29 5.83 16.04 2.39
CA ILE A 29 6.85 14.99 2.26
C ILE A 29 6.84 14.47 0.83
N ASN A 30 8.02 14.44 0.21
CA ASN A 30 8.20 13.82 -1.09
C ASN A 30 8.59 12.36 -0.90
N PHE A 31 7.71 11.46 -1.33
CA PHE A 31 7.91 10.02 -1.29
C PHE A 31 8.42 9.51 -2.64
N TYR A 32 9.38 8.59 -2.59
CA TYR A 32 9.99 7.97 -3.76
C TYR A 32 10.01 6.46 -3.59
N SER A 33 10.01 5.73 -4.71
CA SER A 33 10.24 4.29 -4.76
C SER A 33 11.04 3.96 -6.02
N PRO A 34 11.84 2.89 -6.03
CA PRO A 34 12.40 2.35 -7.26
C PRO A 34 11.31 2.05 -8.29
N ALA A 35 11.63 2.26 -9.58
CA ALA A 35 10.69 2.02 -10.69
C ALA A 35 10.24 0.56 -10.79
N TYR A 36 11.11 -0.38 -10.41
CA TYR A 36 10.85 -1.82 -10.36
C TYR A 36 9.63 -2.18 -9.50
N LEU A 37 9.25 -1.32 -8.54
CA LEU A 37 8.01 -1.49 -7.78
C LEU A 37 6.78 -1.67 -8.70
N LEU A 38 6.72 -0.96 -9.82
CA LEU A 38 5.58 -1.06 -10.73
C LEU A 38 5.48 -2.46 -11.35
N ASP A 39 6.62 -3.06 -11.67
CA ASP A 39 6.70 -4.43 -12.20
C ASP A 39 6.26 -5.43 -11.12
N GLU A 40 6.78 -5.30 -9.89
CA GLU A 40 6.38 -6.13 -8.74
C GLU A 40 4.88 -6.01 -8.44
N LEU A 41 4.32 -4.80 -8.50
CA LEU A 41 2.91 -4.58 -8.23
C LEU A 41 2.01 -5.24 -9.28
N GLU A 42 2.41 -5.23 -10.56
CA GLU A 42 1.63 -5.88 -11.62
C GLU A 42 1.77 -7.40 -11.55
N GLU A 43 2.98 -7.92 -11.30
CA GLU A 43 3.24 -9.37 -11.13
C GLU A 43 2.44 -9.95 -9.95
N HIS A 44 2.41 -9.24 -8.81
CA HIS A 44 1.77 -9.71 -7.58
C HIS A 44 0.33 -9.22 -7.38
N LYS A 45 -0.25 -8.52 -8.35
CA LYS A 45 -1.60 -7.91 -8.28
C LYS A 45 -2.69 -8.88 -7.83
N GLY A 46 -2.66 -10.10 -8.35
CA GLY A 46 -3.62 -11.15 -8.00
C GLY A 46 -3.58 -11.52 -6.51
N GLU A 47 -2.39 -11.66 -5.95
CA GLU A 47 -2.17 -11.96 -4.54
C GLU A 47 -2.53 -10.77 -3.64
N ILE A 48 -2.14 -9.56 -4.03
CA ILE A 48 -2.48 -8.32 -3.34
C ILE A 48 -4.01 -8.19 -3.22
N MET A 49 -4.74 -8.40 -4.33
CA MET A 49 -6.20 -8.37 -4.33
C MET A 49 -6.82 -9.46 -3.45
N LYS A 50 -6.22 -10.67 -3.42
CA LYS A 50 -6.67 -11.75 -2.53
C LYS A 50 -6.49 -11.37 -1.06
N LYS A 51 -5.33 -10.81 -0.67
CA LYS A 51 -5.06 -10.32 0.69
C LYS A 51 -5.97 -9.16 1.09
N LEU A 52 -6.23 -8.21 0.20
CA LEU A 52 -7.15 -7.09 0.47
C LEU A 52 -8.60 -7.57 0.67
N ARG A 53 -9.04 -8.58 -0.09
CA ARG A 53 -10.38 -9.17 0.08
C ARG A 53 -10.53 -9.95 1.39
N SER A 54 -9.52 -10.74 1.78
CA SER A 54 -9.58 -11.47 3.05
C SER A 54 -9.61 -10.50 4.24
N MET A 55 -8.90 -9.38 4.16
CA MET A 55 -8.97 -8.32 5.18
C MET A 55 -10.37 -7.70 5.32
N LYS A 56 -11.12 -7.52 4.21
CA LYS A 56 -12.52 -7.05 4.26
C LYS A 56 -13.45 -8.01 4.99
N LYS A 57 -13.17 -9.33 4.93
CA LYS A 57 -14.03 -10.36 5.52
C LYS A 57 -13.90 -10.42 7.05
N ASN A 58 -12.72 -10.12 7.59
CA ASN A 58 -12.47 -10.07 9.04
C ASN A 58 -13.05 -8.83 9.74
N LEU A 59 -13.49 -7.80 9.01
CA LEU A 59 -14.13 -6.61 9.59
C LEU A 59 -15.64 -6.76 9.80
N ARG A 60 -16.25 -7.87 9.35
CA ARG A 60 -17.69 -8.14 9.48
C ARG A 60 -18.03 -9.14 10.60
N SER A 61 -17.06 -9.54 11.42
CA SER A 61 -17.28 -10.44 12.57
C SER A 61 -17.02 -9.77 13.93
N PHE A 62 -17.08 -8.44 14.00
CA PHE A 62 -17.07 -7.66 15.23
C PHE A 62 -18.28 -6.73 15.25
#